data_AF-A0AAD3QZY1-F1
#
_entry.id   AF-A0AAD3QZY1-F1
#
_cell.length_a   1.000
_cell.length_b   1.000
_cell.length_c   1.000
_cell.angle_alpha   90.00
_cell.angle_beta   90.00
_cell.angle_gamma   90.00
#
_symmetry.space_group_name_H-M   'P 1'
#
loop_
_entity.id
_entity.type
_entity.pdbx_description
1 polymer ?
#
loop_
_entity_poly.entity_id
_entity_poly.type
_entity_poly.pdbx_seq_one_letter_code
_entity_poly.pdbx_strand_id
1 'polypeptide(L)'
;MSAKHAKPNFSQSQVSELLKRLFRLTASEIRSLPSYDDQNFHVVPVEGGEYVLKIMNAEDSKNPALIEVQTHAMSFLYQNGLPAQTAMPTASGQLMSLEEIDCGNDCQKYLVRLLTYLPGTTISKVPLTPQLLYETGKTAARMDLILQEMEHPQLSVLQRENFKWSLSNFTMLEAFLSLLDGDPLQEVVKSVIHQYKSSVVPKRSGFRKCINHGDFNDLNVLVQPDERDGYKISGILDFGDMNSGYYIHELAIAIMYMMTEHPNPIEVGGPVLAGWESVLPLNEAERECLYVLVLSRFCQSLVLARHSVTLQPENTEYLMISSKRGVLILRQLWELGKEQVEKTDEFTTYSTWSLFVIRNHIFLDCKKGDNATAVNPRPTLTPLQVTELALTLYGVAATEITTLPSYLDQNFLVVDKEGTKYVLKIMNSEDSKNATLLEVQTLTLSFLRQRGFPAQTAVPTTTGQLMSMEEIGIIHADLSDQNILVTAVANGHHEVSGILDFSLLTNGCYVFEVAVMIMYLMLENPSPLDVGGAVLSGWESVMLLSDEERDSLFLLVLCRLCQSLVYGRHNVKKNPDNKKYLLATAKNGTRLLTKLWELGKKEVERKWFTDASTYSYN
;
A
#
# COMPACT_ATOMS: atom_id res chain seq x y z
N MET A 1 -37.63 7.98 24.23
CA MET A 1 -38.63 6.99 23.77
C MET A 1 -37.91 5.67 23.58
N SER A 2 -38.53 4.55 23.95
CA SER A 2 -37.91 3.22 23.86
C SER A 2 -37.43 2.93 22.43
N ALA A 3 -36.17 2.52 22.25
CA ALA A 3 -35.58 2.12 20.97
C ALA A 3 -36.34 0.99 20.24
N LYS A 4 -37.28 0.34 20.94
CA LYS A 4 -38.07 -0.79 20.47
C LYS A 4 -39.06 -0.47 19.33
N HIS A 5 -39.26 0.81 18.98
CA HIS A 5 -40.24 1.26 17.98
C HIS A 5 -39.68 2.12 16.85
N ALA A 6 -38.36 2.22 16.70
CA ALA A 6 -37.75 3.01 15.61
C ALA A 6 -37.54 2.22 14.32
N LYS A 7 -37.30 0.91 14.40
CA LYS A 7 -37.03 0.05 13.25
C LYS A 7 -38.30 -0.19 12.41
N PRO A 8 -38.26 0.00 11.08
CA PRO A 8 -39.42 -0.24 10.21
C PRO A 8 -39.80 -1.72 10.14
N ASN A 9 -41.08 -2.02 9.96
CA ASN A 9 -41.61 -3.39 9.80
C ASN A 9 -42.59 -3.49 8.62
N PHE A 10 -42.11 -3.11 7.44
CA PHE A 10 -42.88 -3.19 6.20
C PHE A 10 -43.00 -4.64 5.73
N SER A 11 -44.20 -5.03 5.32
CA SER A 11 -44.46 -6.30 4.65
C SER A 11 -44.03 -6.24 3.18
N GLN A 12 -43.86 -7.41 2.54
CA GLN A 12 -43.56 -7.48 1.10
C GLN A 12 -44.67 -6.84 0.24
N SER A 13 -45.94 -6.85 0.70
CA SER A 13 -47.04 -6.20 -0.03
C SER A 13 -46.93 -4.68 0.03
N GLN A 14 -46.56 -4.12 1.20
CA GLN A 14 -46.30 -2.68 1.35
C GLN A 14 -45.09 -2.25 0.52
N VAL A 15 -44.02 -3.05 0.51
CA VAL A 15 -42.84 -2.83 -0.35
C VAL A 15 -43.23 -2.84 -1.83
N SER A 16 -44.05 -3.80 -2.26
CA SER A 16 -44.54 -3.87 -3.64
C SER A 16 -45.35 -2.62 -4.04
N GLU A 17 -46.16 -2.10 -3.11
CA GLU A 17 -46.92 -0.87 -3.32
C GLU A 17 -46.02 0.36 -3.43
N LEU A 18 -45.02 0.48 -2.54
CA LEU A 18 -44.02 1.54 -2.60
C LEU A 18 -43.27 1.54 -3.93
N LEU A 19 -42.81 0.38 -4.40
CA LEU A 19 -42.09 0.26 -5.68
C LEU A 19 -42.94 0.73 -6.87
N LYS A 20 -44.21 0.29 -6.92
CA LYS A 20 -45.13 0.70 -7.98
C LYS A 20 -45.44 2.20 -7.93
N ARG A 21 -45.77 2.72 -6.75
CA ARG A 21 -46.20 4.11 -6.58
C ARG A 21 -45.04 5.10 -6.75
N LEU A 22 -43.91 4.83 -6.08
CA LEU A 22 -42.78 5.75 -6.02
C LEU A 22 -41.85 5.60 -7.21
N PHE A 23 -41.64 4.39 -7.73
CA PHE A 23 -40.60 4.14 -8.74
C PHE A 23 -41.16 3.61 -10.07
N ARG A 24 -42.48 3.36 -10.16
CA ARG A 24 -43.14 2.74 -11.33
C ARG A 24 -42.54 1.38 -11.68
N LEU A 25 -42.11 0.63 -10.67
CA LEU A 25 -41.52 -0.69 -10.81
C LEU A 25 -42.45 -1.77 -10.27
N THR A 26 -42.55 -2.89 -10.98
CA THR A 26 -43.31 -4.07 -10.56
C THR A 26 -42.35 -5.19 -10.19
N ALA A 27 -42.17 -5.42 -8.89
CA ALA A 27 -41.28 -6.48 -8.40
C ALA A 27 -41.75 -7.87 -8.85
N SER A 28 -40.89 -8.62 -9.54
CA SER A 28 -41.02 -10.08 -9.69
C SER A 28 -40.45 -10.83 -8.49
N GLU A 29 -39.46 -10.26 -7.80
CA GLU A 29 -38.86 -10.82 -6.59
C GLU A 29 -38.62 -9.72 -5.55
N ILE A 30 -38.93 -10.05 -4.28
CA ILE A 30 -38.61 -9.22 -3.12
C ILE A 30 -38.02 -10.12 -2.04
N ARG A 31 -36.80 -9.83 -1.62
CA ARG A 31 -36.10 -10.57 -0.57
C ARG A 31 -35.58 -9.62 0.50
N SER A 32 -35.92 -9.89 1.76
CA SER A 32 -35.37 -9.14 2.88
C SER A 32 -33.86 -9.34 2.98
N LEU A 33 -33.13 -8.25 3.23
CA LEU A 33 -31.70 -8.26 3.51
C LEU A 33 -31.46 -8.01 5.00
N PRO A 34 -30.35 -8.52 5.56
CA PRO A 34 -29.94 -8.17 6.92
C PRO A 34 -29.80 -6.65 7.08
N SER A 35 -30.22 -6.14 8.24
CA SER A 35 -30.14 -4.72 8.58
C SER A 35 -30.18 -4.53 10.09
N TYR A 36 -29.49 -3.50 10.57
CA TYR A 36 -29.42 -3.18 11.99
C TYR A 36 -30.63 -2.34 12.44
N ASP A 37 -30.61 -1.02 12.22
CA ASP A 37 -31.72 -0.12 12.61
C ASP A 37 -32.76 0.08 11.49
N ASP A 38 -32.33 -0.03 10.22
CA ASP A 38 -33.18 0.17 9.04
C ASP A 38 -33.85 -1.12 8.56
N GLN A 39 -34.64 -1.06 7.48
CA GLN A 39 -35.17 -2.24 6.79
C GLN A 39 -34.78 -2.22 5.31
N ASN A 40 -34.09 -3.29 4.88
CA ASN A 40 -33.50 -3.39 3.54
C ASN A 40 -34.16 -4.52 2.75
N PHE A 41 -34.46 -4.29 1.47
CA PHE A 41 -34.97 -5.31 0.57
C PHE A 41 -34.19 -5.32 -0.74
N HIS A 42 -33.72 -6.49 -1.16
CA HIS A 42 -33.29 -6.74 -2.53
C HIS A 42 -34.53 -6.93 -3.39
N VAL A 43 -34.61 -6.19 -4.49
CA VAL A 43 -35.78 -6.17 -5.36
C VAL A 43 -35.36 -6.34 -6.82
N VAL A 44 -36.03 -7.25 -7.52
CA VAL A 44 -35.84 -7.51 -8.94
C VAL A 44 -37.16 -7.20 -9.66
N PRO A 45 -37.26 -6.08 -10.38
CA PRO A 45 -38.44 -5.72 -11.14
C PRO A 45 -38.52 -6.42 -12.50
N VAL A 46 -39.74 -6.64 -13.00
CA VAL A 46 -39.97 -7.18 -14.36
C VAL A 46 -39.47 -6.23 -15.46
N GLU A 47 -39.37 -4.94 -15.14
CA GLU A 47 -38.85 -3.89 -16.02
C GLU A 47 -37.32 -3.98 -16.19
N GLY A 48 -36.63 -4.77 -15.35
CA GLY A 48 -35.19 -5.05 -15.44
C GLY A 48 -34.33 -4.27 -14.43
N GLY A 49 -33.11 -4.78 -14.24
CA GLY A 49 -32.17 -4.31 -13.22
C GLY A 49 -32.36 -4.99 -11.87
N GLU A 50 -31.52 -4.63 -10.92
CA GLU A 50 -31.58 -5.09 -9.53
C GLU A 50 -31.34 -3.91 -8.59
N TYR A 51 -32.11 -3.84 -7.51
CA TYR A 51 -32.07 -2.69 -6.60
C TYR A 51 -32.12 -3.12 -5.14
N VAL A 52 -31.75 -2.19 -4.27
CA VAL A 52 -31.97 -2.26 -2.83
C VAL A 52 -32.94 -1.16 -2.43
N LEU A 53 -34.15 -1.53 -2.01
CA LEU A 53 -35.06 -0.59 -1.35
C LEU A 53 -34.62 -0.49 0.12
N LYS A 54 -34.20 0.70 0.54
CA LYS A 54 -33.83 0.99 1.92
C LYS A 54 -34.91 1.86 2.54
N ILE A 55 -35.41 1.43 3.69
CA ILE A 55 -36.39 2.14 4.53
C ILE A 55 -35.67 2.50 5.82
N MET A 56 -35.47 3.79 6.04
CA MET A 56 -34.70 4.33 7.15
C MET A 56 -35.55 4.26 8.41
N ASN A 57 -34.95 4.00 9.56
CA ASN A 57 -35.64 4.04 10.84
C ASN A 57 -36.27 5.43 11.13
N ALA A 58 -37.28 5.45 12.01
CA ALA A 58 -38.07 6.66 12.25
C ALA A 58 -37.29 7.78 12.94
N GLU A 59 -36.20 7.49 13.65
CA GLU A 59 -35.37 8.53 14.27
C GLU A 59 -34.49 9.21 13.22
N ASP A 60 -33.76 8.44 12.41
CA ASP A 60 -32.91 8.99 11.35
C ASP A 60 -33.73 9.67 10.26
N SER A 61 -34.97 9.23 10.05
CA SER A 61 -35.92 9.87 9.13
C SER A 61 -36.29 11.31 9.51
N LYS A 62 -35.99 11.74 10.75
CA LYS A 62 -36.14 13.14 11.19
C LYS A 62 -35.03 14.05 10.67
N ASN A 63 -33.94 13.49 10.12
CA ASN A 63 -32.80 14.24 9.59
C ASN A 63 -32.59 13.98 8.09
N PRO A 64 -33.49 14.45 7.21
CA PRO A 64 -33.40 14.21 5.77
C PRO A 64 -32.13 14.80 5.14
N ALA A 65 -31.59 15.89 5.69
CA ALA A 65 -30.35 16.51 5.20
C ALA A 65 -29.14 15.58 5.33
N LEU A 66 -29.04 14.84 6.43
CA LEU A 66 -27.97 13.84 6.59
C LEU A 66 -28.10 12.73 5.54
N ILE A 67 -29.30 12.19 5.34
CA ILE A 67 -29.52 11.11 4.37
C ILE A 67 -29.31 11.61 2.92
N GLU A 68 -29.61 12.88 2.65
CA GLU A 68 -29.32 13.55 1.38
C GLU A 68 -27.80 13.60 1.12
N VAL A 69 -27.01 14.08 2.08
CA VAL A 69 -25.54 14.10 1.98
C VAL A 69 -24.97 12.70 1.79
N GLN A 70 -25.47 11.70 2.52
CA GLN A 70 -25.05 10.30 2.32
C GLN A 70 -25.40 9.80 0.91
N THR A 71 -26.58 10.15 0.41
CA THR A 71 -27.02 9.79 -0.95
C THR A 71 -26.15 10.44 -2.02
N HIS A 72 -25.78 11.71 -1.81
CA HIS A 72 -24.88 12.44 -2.67
C HIS A 72 -23.47 11.82 -2.66
N ALA A 73 -22.92 11.47 -1.49
CA ALA A 73 -21.61 10.87 -1.34
C ALA A 73 -21.47 9.54 -2.11
N MET A 74 -22.49 8.69 -2.06
CA MET A 74 -22.51 7.44 -2.83
C MET A 74 -22.40 7.70 -4.34
N SER A 75 -23.21 8.64 -4.86
CA SER A 75 -23.16 9.03 -6.28
C SER A 75 -21.81 9.67 -6.66
N PHE A 76 -21.27 10.52 -5.78
CA PHE A 76 -19.98 11.19 -5.99
C PHE A 76 -18.83 10.19 -6.08
N LEU A 77 -18.81 9.17 -5.22
CA LEU A 77 -17.81 8.10 -5.27
C LEU A 77 -17.94 7.27 -6.55
N TYR A 78 -19.16 6.93 -6.96
CA TYR A 78 -19.42 6.23 -8.21
C TYR A 78 -18.89 7.00 -9.43
N GLN A 79 -19.16 8.31 -9.49
CA GLN A 79 -18.70 9.18 -10.58
C GLN A 79 -17.17 9.32 -10.61
N ASN A 80 -16.49 9.14 -9.49
CA ASN A 80 -15.03 9.19 -9.35
C ASN A 80 -14.38 7.80 -9.38
N GLY A 81 -15.10 6.79 -9.88
CA GLY A 81 -14.52 5.48 -10.21
C GLY A 81 -14.40 4.50 -9.05
N LEU A 82 -15.09 4.73 -7.93
CA LEU A 82 -15.25 3.74 -6.87
C LEU A 82 -16.59 3.01 -6.98
N PRO A 83 -16.66 1.71 -6.65
CA PRO A 83 -17.89 0.96 -6.77
C PRO A 83 -18.83 1.27 -5.60
N ALA A 84 -19.58 2.36 -5.69
CA ALA A 84 -20.60 2.74 -4.72
C ALA A 84 -22.01 2.64 -5.32
N GLN A 85 -23.03 2.58 -4.47
CA GLN A 85 -24.42 2.56 -4.91
C GLN A 85 -24.82 3.92 -5.51
N THR A 86 -25.83 3.96 -6.38
CA THR A 86 -26.46 5.21 -6.81
C THR A 86 -27.95 5.17 -6.52
N ALA A 87 -28.54 6.31 -6.19
CA ALA A 87 -29.97 6.39 -5.92
C ALA A 87 -30.78 6.56 -7.20
N MET A 88 -31.85 5.78 -7.32
CA MET A 88 -32.83 5.91 -8.38
C MET A 88 -33.86 6.98 -8.00
N PRO A 89 -34.13 7.96 -8.89
CA PRO A 89 -35.18 8.94 -8.66
C PRO A 89 -36.56 8.28 -8.59
N THR A 90 -37.43 8.83 -7.76
CA THR A 90 -38.87 8.54 -7.78
C THR A 90 -39.51 9.06 -9.07
N ALA A 91 -40.77 8.69 -9.30
CA ALA A 91 -41.59 9.18 -10.39
C ALA A 91 -41.81 10.70 -10.37
N SER A 92 -41.58 11.36 -9.22
CA SER A 92 -41.59 12.82 -9.08
C SER A 92 -40.21 13.46 -9.20
N GLY A 93 -39.17 12.67 -9.48
CA GLY A 93 -37.79 13.13 -9.68
C GLY A 93 -36.98 13.34 -8.41
N GLN A 94 -37.53 13.03 -7.23
CA GLN A 94 -36.82 13.13 -5.96
C GLN A 94 -36.00 11.86 -5.70
N LEU A 95 -34.85 11.96 -5.02
CA LEU A 95 -34.02 10.78 -4.70
C LEU A 95 -34.52 9.99 -3.49
N MET A 96 -35.42 10.59 -2.71
CA MET A 96 -36.00 9.99 -1.50
C MET A 96 -37.46 10.42 -1.35
N SER A 97 -38.25 9.63 -0.64
CA SER A 97 -39.64 9.97 -0.29
C SER A 97 -39.87 9.74 1.20
N LEU A 98 -40.60 10.65 1.87
CA LEU A 98 -41.00 10.48 3.26
C LEU A 98 -42.38 9.84 3.30
N GLU A 99 -42.43 8.58 3.75
CA GLU A 99 -43.63 7.75 3.74
C GLU A 99 -44.18 7.59 5.14
N GLU A 100 -45.49 7.78 5.28
CA GLU A 100 -46.19 7.61 6.54
C GLU A 100 -46.85 6.22 6.55
N ILE A 101 -46.54 5.39 7.54
CA ILE A 101 -47.13 4.06 7.67
C ILE A 101 -47.54 3.76 9.10
N ASP A 102 -48.69 3.10 9.22
CA ASP A 102 -49.17 2.54 10.47
C ASP A 102 -48.59 1.15 10.68
N CYS A 103 -47.63 1.05 11.61
CA CYS A 103 -47.01 -0.21 12.03
C CYS A 103 -47.73 -0.86 13.23
N GLY A 104 -48.98 -0.47 13.52
CA GLY A 104 -49.83 -1.05 14.57
C GLY A 104 -49.58 -0.52 15.99
N ASN A 105 -48.73 0.50 16.14
CA ASN A 105 -48.41 1.16 17.42
C ASN A 105 -48.19 2.69 17.23
N ASP A 106 -48.98 3.31 16.35
CA ASP A 106 -48.92 4.71 15.86
C ASP A 106 -48.30 4.87 14.46
N CYS A 107 -48.84 5.84 13.72
CA CYS A 107 -48.39 6.22 12.39
C CYS A 107 -47.01 6.89 12.47
N GLN A 108 -46.00 6.29 11.84
CA GLN A 108 -44.63 6.81 11.83
C GLN A 108 -44.19 7.18 10.41
N LYS A 109 -43.23 8.11 10.34
CA LYS A 109 -42.67 8.57 9.07
C LYS A 109 -41.29 7.97 8.86
N TYR A 110 -41.10 7.39 7.68
CA TYR A 110 -39.88 6.74 7.26
C TYR A 110 -39.41 7.32 5.94
N LEU A 111 -38.15 7.73 5.86
CA LEU A 111 -37.54 8.01 4.57
C LEU A 111 -37.37 6.69 3.82
N VAL A 112 -37.63 6.73 2.51
CA VAL A 112 -37.50 5.60 1.60
C VAL A 112 -36.66 6.03 0.41
N ARG A 113 -35.67 5.21 0.06
CA ARG A 113 -34.84 5.39 -1.15
C ARG A 113 -34.60 4.07 -1.85
N LEU A 114 -34.47 4.11 -3.16
CA LEU A 114 -34.12 2.96 -3.98
C LEU A 114 -32.70 3.13 -4.49
N LEU A 115 -31.83 2.16 -4.21
CA LEU A 115 -30.42 2.18 -4.58
C LEU A 115 -30.14 1.11 -5.63
N THR A 116 -29.17 1.32 -6.50
CA THR A 116 -28.65 0.25 -7.39
C THR A 116 -28.09 -0.91 -6.56
N TYR A 117 -28.35 -2.13 -6.99
CA TYR A 117 -27.72 -3.31 -6.40
C TYR A 117 -26.28 -3.46 -6.91
N LEU A 118 -25.34 -3.72 -6.00
CA LEU A 118 -23.95 -4.01 -6.35
C LEU A 118 -23.72 -5.51 -6.26
N PRO A 119 -23.22 -6.15 -7.33
CA PRO A 119 -22.98 -7.59 -7.32
C PRO A 119 -21.70 -7.92 -6.54
N GLY A 120 -21.71 -9.04 -5.84
CA GLY A 120 -20.56 -9.53 -5.07
C GLY A 120 -20.97 -10.26 -3.80
N THR A 121 -19.96 -10.72 -3.06
CA THR A 121 -20.12 -11.27 -1.71
C THR A 121 -19.38 -10.36 -0.72
N THR A 122 -19.81 -10.32 0.54
CA THR A 122 -19.08 -9.58 1.57
C THR A 122 -17.66 -10.12 1.73
N ILE A 123 -16.69 -9.25 1.98
CA ILE A 123 -15.28 -9.60 2.10
C ILE A 123 -15.04 -10.57 3.28
N SER A 124 -15.89 -10.54 4.31
CA SER A 124 -15.90 -11.53 5.41
C SER A 124 -16.12 -12.99 4.98
N LYS A 125 -16.65 -13.23 3.79
CA LYS A 125 -16.95 -14.57 3.28
C LYS A 125 -15.85 -15.16 2.40
N VAL A 126 -14.74 -14.45 2.22
CA VAL A 126 -13.63 -14.91 1.37
C VAL A 126 -12.31 -14.95 2.15
N PRO A 127 -11.33 -15.78 1.75
CA PRO A 127 -10.02 -15.74 2.35
C PRO A 127 -9.35 -14.36 2.16
N LEU A 128 -8.98 -13.71 3.26
CA LEU A 128 -8.29 -12.43 3.22
C LEU A 128 -6.81 -12.64 2.91
N THR A 129 -6.46 -12.64 1.63
CA THR A 129 -5.08 -12.73 1.18
C THR A 129 -4.31 -11.43 1.45
N PRO A 130 -2.97 -11.48 1.55
CA PRO A 130 -2.10 -10.30 1.59
C PRO A 130 -2.49 -9.21 0.57
N GLN A 131 -2.73 -9.61 -0.67
CA GLN A 131 -3.09 -8.72 -1.77
C GLN A 131 -4.47 -8.09 -1.57
N LEU A 132 -5.46 -8.87 -1.13
CA LEU A 132 -6.81 -8.34 -0.89
C LEU A 132 -6.80 -7.33 0.26
N LEU A 133 -6.06 -7.61 1.34
CA LEU A 133 -5.87 -6.68 2.46
C LEU A 133 -5.20 -5.37 2.03
N TYR A 134 -4.18 -5.46 1.16
CA TYR A 134 -3.56 -4.29 0.53
C TYR A 134 -4.57 -3.48 -0.30
N GLU A 135 -5.34 -4.12 -1.17
CA GLU A 135 -6.35 -3.43 -1.98
C GLU A 135 -7.48 -2.83 -1.12
N THR A 136 -7.82 -3.45 0.02
CA THR A 136 -8.75 -2.91 1.01
C THR A 136 -8.23 -1.60 1.61
N GLY A 137 -6.98 -1.58 2.09
CA GLY A 137 -6.37 -0.36 2.62
C GLY A 137 -6.25 0.76 1.58
N LYS A 138 -5.85 0.40 0.35
CA LYS A 138 -5.75 1.33 -0.79
C LYS A 138 -7.10 1.90 -1.16
N THR A 139 -8.15 1.08 -1.19
CA THR A 139 -9.51 1.51 -1.52
C THR A 139 -10.07 2.44 -0.44
N ALA A 140 -9.85 2.15 0.84
CA ALA A 140 -10.25 3.02 1.94
C ALA A 140 -9.57 4.40 1.87
N ALA A 141 -8.26 4.45 1.61
CA ALA A 141 -7.54 5.72 1.45
C ALA A 141 -8.02 6.52 0.23
N ARG A 142 -8.29 5.84 -0.90
CA ARG A 142 -8.85 6.48 -2.11
C ARG A 142 -10.25 7.03 -1.86
N MET A 143 -11.09 6.30 -1.12
CA MET A 143 -12.42 6.74 -0.74
C MET A 143 -12.36 8.04 0.05
N ASP A 144 -11.55 8.09 1.10
CA ASP A 144 -11.42 9.30 1.93
C ASP A 144 -10.86 10.49 1.13
N LEU A 145 -9.88 10.26 0.24
CA LEU A 145 -9.36 11.31 -0.64
C LEU A 145 -10.43 11.85 -1.59
N ILE A 146 -11.23 10.97 -2.20
CA ILE A 146 -12.32 11.41 -3.08
C ILE A 146 -13.35 12.19 -2.26
N LEU A 147 -13.81 11.65 -1.13
CA LEU A 147 -14.80 12.32 -0.27
C LEU A 147 -14.33 13.69 0.23
N GLN A 148 -13.03 13.90 0.40
CA GLN A 148 -12.48 15.19 0.80
C GLN A 148 -12.71 16.30 -0.24
N GLU A 149 -12.80 15.95 -1.52
CA GLU A 149 -13.08 16.88 -2.63
C GLU A 149 -14.59 17.07 -2.88
N MET A 150 -15.45 16.39 -2.12
CA MET A 150 -16.90 16.48 -2.27
C MET A 150 -17.41 17.84 -1.77
N GLU A 151 -18.19 18.53 -2.60
CA GLU A 151 -18.89 19.76 -2.22
C GLU A 151 -20.39 19.49 -2.06
N HIS A 152 -20.98 19.91 -0.93
CA HIS A 152 -22.42 19.85 -0.71
C HIS A 152 -22.90 21.01 0.19
N PRO A 153 -24.04 21.68 -0.10
CA PRO A 153 -24.53 22.80 0.72
C PRO A 153 -24.77 22.46 2.20
N GLN A 154 -25.02 21.18 2.48
CA GLN A 154 -25.32 20.67 3.83
C GLN A 154 -24.17 19.87 4.46
N LEU A 155 -22.93 19.95 3.96
CA LEU A 155 -21.80 19.18 4.53
C LEU A 155 -21.64 19.30 6.06
N SER A 156 -22.03 20.43 6.65
CA SER A 156 -21.95 20.66 8.09
C SER A 156 -22.76 19.66 8.92
N VAL A 157 -23.78 19.00 8.35
CA VAL A 157 -24.56 17.95 9.06
C VAL A 157 -23.72 16.71 9.40
N LEU A 158 -22.55 16.54 8.76
CA LEU A 158 -21.60 15.48 9.09
C LEU A 158 -20.82 15.77 10.39
N GLN A 159 -20.90 17.00 10.92
CA GLN A 159 -20.39 17.34 12.25
C GLN A 159 -21.37 16.85 13.33
N ARG A 160 -21.40 15.52 13.53
CA ARG A 160 -22.33 14.84 14.43
C ARG A 160 -21.79 14.85 15.86
N GLU A 161 -22.08 15.91 16.60
CA GLU A 161 -21.76 15.98 18.02
C GLU A 161 -22.33 14.77 18.78
N ASN A 162 -21.54 14.19 19.69
CA ASN A 162 -21.94 13.02 20.50
C ASN A 162 -22.28 11.76 19.70
N PHE A 163 -21.90 11.68 18.42
CA PHE A 163 -22.07 10.46 17.64
C PHE A 163 -21.16 9.34 18.18
N LYS A 164 -21.78 8.37 18.86
CA LYS A 164 -21.10 7.31 19.62
C LYS A 164 -20.18 6.42 18.78
N TRP A 165 -20.39 6.36 17.46
CA TRP A 165 -19.58 5.56 16.53
C TRP A 165 -18.37 6.32 15.97
N SER A 166 -18.30 7.65 16.14
CA SER A 166 -17.10 8.42 15.76
C SER A 166 -15.97 8.17 16.74
N LEU A 167 -14.78 7.81 16.23
CA LEU A 167 -13.57 7.65 17.05
C LEU A 167 -13.12 8.95 17.72
N SER A 168 -13.56 10.12 17.22
CA SER A 168 -13.37 11.41 17.90
C SER A 168 -14.00 11.45 19.28
N ASN A 169 -15.09 10.69 19.47
CA ASN A 169 -15.93 10.65 20.66
C ASN A 169 -15.69 9.40 21.52
N PHE A 170 -14.57 8.70 21.32
CA PHE A 170 -14.28 7.43 22.01
C PHE A 170 -14.39 7.51 23.54
N THR A 171 -14.07 8.65 24.16
CA THR A 171 -14.17 8.83 25.62
C THR A 171 -15.60 8.72 26.15
N MET A 172 -16.64 8.87 25.31
CA MET A 172 -18.02 8.63 25.71
C MET A 172 -18.27 7.17 26.15
N LEU A 173 -17.37 6.24 25.77
CA LEU A 173 -17.44 4.84 26.16
C LEU A 173 -17.38 4.64 27.69
N GLU A 174 -16.83 5.61 28.44
CA GLU A 174 -16.80 5.57 29.91
C GLU A 174 -18.18 5.40 30.53
N ALA A 175 -19.22 6.00 29.92
CA ALA A 175 -20.60 5.91 30.39
C ALA A 175 -21.18 4.49 30.28
N PHE A 176 -20.53 3.60 29.52
CA PHE A 176 -20.98 2.22 29.27
C PHE A 176 -20.17 1.17 30.04
N LEU A 177 -19.20 1.58 30.87
CA LEU A 177 -18.31 0.65 31.58
C LEU A 177 -19.03 -0.33 32.50
N SER A 178 -20.18 0.06 33.08
CA SER A 178 -20.99 -0.81 33.94
C SER A 178 -21.55 -2.04 33.22
N LEU A 179 -21.62 -2.01 31.87
CA LEU A 179 -21.99 -3.19 31.07
C LEU A 179 -20.93 -4.31 31.09
N LEU A 180 -19.75 -4.02 31.65
CA LEU A 180 -18.64 -4.96 31.78
C LEU A 180 -18.40 -5.37 33.25
N ASP A 181 -19.32 -5.07 34.18
CA ASP A 181 -19.14 -5.40 35.59
C ASP A 181 -18.94 -6.91 35.79
N GLY A 182 -17.85 -7.28 36.46
CA GLY A 182 -17.43 -8.67 36.66
C GLY A 182 -16.69 -9.31 35.48
N ASP A 183 -16.56 -8.62 34.34
CA ASP A 183 -15.78 -9.10 33.19
C ASP A 183 -14.35 -8.56 33.24
N PRO A 184 -13.30 -9.42 33.16
CA PRO A 184 -11.91 -8.96 33.11
C PRO A 184 -11.60 -8.04 31.91
N LEU A 185 -12.48 -7.94 30.92
CA LEU A 185 -12.36 -7.01 29.79
C LEU A 185 -12.50 -5.56 30.23
N GLN A 186 -13.22 -5.29 31.33
CA GLN A 186 -13.45 -3.93 31.83
C GLN A 186 -12.13 -3.20 32.10
N GLU A 187 -11.13 -3.89 32.65
CA GLU A 187 -9.81 -3.30 32.93
C GLU A 187 -9.03 -2.98 31.66
N VAL A 188 -9.13 -3.83 30.64
CA VAL A 188 -8.52 -3.55 29.32
C VAL A 188 -9.16 -2.29 28.71
N VAL A 189 -10.50 -2.20 28.71
CA VAL A 189 -11.24 -1.05 28.16
C VAL A 189 -10.90 0.24 28.91
N LYS A 190 -10.89 0.22 30.26
CA LYS A 190 -10.47 1.37 31.08
C LYS A 190 -9.06 1.83 30.72
N SER A 191 -8.14 0.90 30.52
CA SER A 191 -6.76 1.22 30.21
C SER A 191 -6.59 1.78 28.80
N VAL A 192 -7.32 1.25 27.80
CA VAL A 192 -7.36 1.84 26.44
C VAL A 192 -7.96 3.24 26.46
N ILE A 193 -9.02 3.49 27.22
CA ILE A 193 -9.57 4.84 27.41
C ILE A 193 -8.53 5.80 28.02
N HIS A 194 -7.79 5.34 29.02
CA HIS A 194 -6.70 6.12 29.61
C HIS A 194 -5.59 6.42 28.59
N GLN A 195 -5.15 5.42 27.82
CA GLN A 195 -4.15 5.61 26.76
C GLN A 195 -4.62 6.54 25.66
N TYR A 196 -5.89 6.46 25.26
CA TYR A 196 -6.47 7.39 24.30
C TYR A 196 -6.39 8.84 24.82
N LYS A 197 -6.79 9.07 26.08
CA LYS A 197 -6.71 10.39 26.71
C LYS A 197 -5.29 10.92 26.84
N SER A 198 -4.31 10.06 27.14
CA SER A 198 -2.92 10.48 27.37
C SER A 198 -2.08 10.56 26.09
N SER A 199 -2.40 9.79 25.06
CA SER A 199 -1.56 9.62 23.87
C SER A 199 -2.20 10.14 22.58
N VAL A 200 -3.52 10.00 22.42
CA VAL A 200 -4.23 10.40 21.19
C VAL A 200 -4.74 11.84 21.29
N VAL A 201 -5.42 12.19 22.39
CA VAL A 201 -6.00 13.53 22.57
C VAL A 201 -4.95 14.65 22.43
N PRO A 202 -3.73 14.57 23.02
CA PRO A 202 -2.73 15.62 22.88
C PRO A 202 -2.18 15.79 21.47
N LYS A 203 -2.18 14.72 20.65
CA LYS A 203 -1.63 14.72 19.28
C LYS A 203 -2.68 15.00 18.20
N ARG A 204 -3.96 15.05 18.58
CA ARG A 204 -5.11 15.22 17.67
C ARG A 204 -5.01 16.46 16.77
N SER A 205 -4.40 17.55 17.24
CA SER A 205 -4.21 18.76 16.42
C SER A 205 -3.30 18.53 15.20
N GLY A 206 -2.44 17.51 15.24
CA GLY A 206 -1.60 17.09 14.13
C GLY A 206 -2.29 16.13 13.14
N PHE A 207 -3.49 15.65 13.44
CA PHE A 207 -4.22 14.76 12.52
C PHE A 207 -4.84 15.54 11.38
N ARG A 208 -4.80 14.97 10.18
CA ARG A 208 -5.47 15.55 9.01
C ARG A 208 -6.95 15.19 9.02
N LYS A 209 -7.79 16.20 8.89
CA LYS A 209 -9.25 16.05 8.87
C LYS A 209 -9.72 15.48 7.53
N CYS A 210 -10.78 14.69 7.57
CA CYS A 210 -11.48 14.21 6.38
C CYS A 210 -12.99 14.04 6.65
N ILE A 211 -13.71 13.70 5.58
CA ILE A 211 -15.05 13.08 5.68
C ILE A 211 -14.84 11.57 5.70
N ASN A 212 -15.19 10.94 6.82
CA ASN A 212 -15.12 9.49 6.96
C ASN A 212 -16.40 8.84 6.44
N HIS A 213 -16.26 7.66 5.82
CA HIS A 213 -17.37 6.71 5.72
C HIS A 213 -17.84 6.29 7.11
N GLY A 214 -16.90 6.08 8.03
CA GLY A 214 -17.12 5.83 9.45
C GLY A 214 -17.47 4.38 9.78
N ASP A 215 -17.53 3.51 8.78
CA ASP A 215 -17.91 2.10 8.93
C ASP A 215 -17.45 1.22 7.76
N PHE A 216 -16.23 1.48 7.25
CA PHE A 216 -15.61 0.65 6.21
C PHE A 216 -15.18 -0.71 6.80
N ASN A 217 -16.15 -1.62 6.94
CA ASN A 217 -16.01 -2.91 7.62
C ASN A 217 -16.16 -4.12 6.69
N ASP A 218 -15.98 -5.32 7.24
CA ASP A 218 -15.96 -6.61 6.54
C ASP A 218 -17.33 -7.05 5.96
N LEU A 219 -18.43 -6.44 6.39
CA LEU A 219 -19.78 -6.68 5.87
C LEU A 219 -20.21 -5.63 4.84
N ASN A 220 -19.55 -4.46 4.85
CA ASN A 220 -19.86 -3.33 3.97
C ASN A 220 -18.95 -3.26 2.73
N VAL A 221 -17.89 -4.06 2.68
CA VAL A 221 -17.05 -4.21 1.48
C VAL A 221 -17.45 -5.47 0.73
N LEU A 222 -17.86 -5.31 -0.53
CA LEU A 222 -18.15 -6.41 -1.45
C LEU A 222 -16.94 -6.72 -2.32
N VAL A 223 -16.80 -8.01 -2.64
CA VAL A 223 -15.79 -8.53 -3.55
C VAL A 223 -16.37 -9.47 -4.59
N GLN A 224 -15.67 -9.59 -5.70
CA GLN A 224 -15.93 -10.57 -6.76
C GLN A 224 -14.66 -11.31 -7.13
N PRO A 225 -14.77 -12.54 -7.66
CA PRO A 225 -13.64 -13.24 -8.25
C PRO A 225 -12.95 -12.37 -9.31
N ASP A 226 -11.63 -12.39 -9.29
CA ASP A 226 -10.77 -11.79 -10.31
C ASP A 226 -10.29 -12.87 -11.30
N GLU A 227 -9.75 -12.44 -12.46
CA GLU A 227 -9.30 -13.34 -13.54
C GLU A 227 -8.13 -14.25 -13.14
N ARG A 228 -7.49 -13.99 -12.00
CA ARG A 228 -6.30 -14.70 -11.48
C ARG A 228 -6.60 -15.54 -10.23
N ASP A 229 -7.81 -16.09 -10.12
CA ASP A 229 -8.29 -16.84 -8.95
C ASP A 229 -8.21 -16.04 -7.61
N GLY A 230 -8.19 -14.71 -7.71
CA GLY A 230 -8.18 -13.77 -6.59
C GLY A 230 -9.55 -13.13 -6.36
N TYR A 231 -9.59 -12.07 -5.55
CA TYR A 231 -10.77 -11.24 -5.34
C TYR A 231 -10.43 -9.78 -5.58
N LYS A 232 -11.35 -9.04 -6.20
CA LYS A 232 -11.31 -7.59 -6.34
C LYS A 232 -12.50 -6.94 -5.65
N ILE A 233 -12.30 -5.75 -5.10
CA ILE A 233 -13.38 -4.98 -4.48
C ILE A 233 -14.38 -4.56 -5.56
N SER A 234 -15.65 -4.93 -5.35
CA SER A 234 -16.75 -4.71 -6.29
C SER A 234 -17.86 -3.84 -5.73
N GLY A 235 -17.78 -3.45 -4.45
CA GLY A 235 -18.79 -2.60 -3.83
C GLY A 235 -18.39 -2.05 -2.46
N ILE A 236 -18.84 -0.83 -2.18
CA ILE A 236 -18.80 -0.17 -0.88
C ILE A 236 -20.24 0.16 -0.51
N LEU A 237 -20.67 -0.33 0.64
CA LEU A 237 -22.05 -0.24 1.12
C LEU A 237 -22.14 0.57 2.42
N ASP A 238 -23.35 1.04 2.68
CA ASP A 238 -23.81 1.59 3.97
C ASP A 238 -23.09 2.84 4.51
N PHE A 239 -23.50 3.99 3.99
CA PHE A 239 -22.99 5.30 4.36
C PHE A 239 -23.70 5.91 5.60
N GLY A 240 -24.38 5.09 6.42
CA GLY A 240 -25.16 5.56 7.59
C GLY A 240 -24.31 6.26 8.67
N ASP A 241 -23.05 5.86 8.79
CA ASP A 241 -22.12 6.30 9.84
C ASP A 241 -21.20 7.45 9.40
N MET A 242 -21.44 8.02 8.21
CA MET A 242 -20.66 9.15 7.72
C MET A 242 -20.60 10.28 8.74
N ASN A 243 -19.40 10.80 8.95
CA ASN A 243 -19.13 11.90 9.87
C ASN A 243 -17.84 12.65 9.50
N SER A 244 -17.70 13.88 9.98
CA SER A 244 -16.44 14.61 9.93
C SER A 244 -15.48 14.06 10.98
N GLY A 245 -14.31 13.59 10.52
CA GLY A 245 -13.30 13.02 11.40
C GLY A 245 -11.89 13.24 10.83
N TYR A 246 -11.09 12.19 10.87
CA TYR A 246 -9.67 12.22 10.48
C TYR A 246 -9.33 10.98 9.69
N TYR A 247 -8.39 11.09 8.75
CA TYR A 247 -7.97 9.98 7.87
C TYR A 247 -7.57 8.72 8.66
N ILE A 248 -6.83 8.92 9.76
CA ILE A 248 -6.38 7.83 10.63
C ILE A 248 -7.53 7.05 11.29
N HIS A 249 -8.73 7.64 11.39
CA HIS A 249 -9.90 6.96 11.96
C HIS A 249 -10.44 5.87 11.02
N GLU A 250 -10.59 6.14 9.72
CA GLU A 250 -11.06 5.12 8.76
C GLU A 250 -10.07 3.97 8.68
N LEU A 251 -8.76 4.28 8.65
CA LEU A 251 -7.71 3.26 8.65
C LEU A 251 -7.80 2.36 9.89
N ALA A 252 -7.97 2.94 11.09
CA ALA A 252 -8.12 2.17 12.31
C ALA A 252 -9.38 1.28 12.31
N ILE A 253 -10.47 1.77 11.72
CA ILE A 253 -11.72 1.01 11.52
C ILE A 253 -11.48 -0.18 10.58
N ALA A 254 -10.91 0.08 9.40
CA ALA A 254 -10.64 -0.94 8.40
C ALA A 254 -9.72 -2.05 8.95
N ILE A 255 -8.61 -1.69 9.61
CA ILE A 255 -7.69 -2.66 10.22
C ILE A 255 -8.42 -3.54 11.23
N MET A 256 -9.21 -2.95 12.13
CA MET A 256 -9.93 -3.69 13.18
C MET A 256 -10.85 -4.77 12.58
N TYR A 257 -11.67 -4.41 11.59
CA TYR A 257 -12.63 -5.36 11.01
C TYR A 257 -11.95 -6.41 10.12
N MET A 258 -10.88 -6.07 9.42
CA MET A 258 -10.11 -7.10 8.70
C MET A 258 -9.43 -8.08 9.68
N MET A 259 -9.00 -7.60 10.85
CA MET A 259 -8.43 -8.44 11.92
C MET A 259 -9.44 -9.46 12.45
N THR A 260 -10.73 -9.12 12.53
CA THR A 260 -11.76 -10.05 13.05
C THR A 260 -12.01 -11.23 12.12
N GLU A 261 -11.73 -11.08 10.82
CA GLU A 261 -11.97 -12.14 9.83
C GLU A 261 -10.73 -13.02 9.61
N HIS A 262 -9.52 -12.48 9.79
CA HIS A 262 -8.27 -13.22 9.49
C HIS A 262 -7.86 -14.22 10.59
N PRO A 263 -7.46 -15.47 10.25
CA PRO A 263 -7.02 -16.50 11.21
C PRO A 263 -5.82 -16.07 12.06
N ASN A 264 -4.94 -15.22 11.52
CA ASN A 264 -3.80 -14.63 12.23
C ASN A 264 -3.96 -13.10 12.27
N PRO A 265 -4.72 -12.53 13.22
CA PRO A 265 -5.09 -11.11 13.23
C PRO A 265 -3.90 -10.15 13.20
N ILE A 266 -2.78 -10.51 13.82
CA ILE A 266 -1.58 -9.67 13.86
C ILE A 266 -0.97 -9.49 12.46
N GLU A 267 -1.21 -10.40 11.51
CA GLU A 267 -0.68 -10.30 10.13
C GLU A 267 -1.48 -9.33 9.24
N VAL A 268 -2.56 -8.72 9.76
CA VAL A 268 -3.50 -7.90 8.98
C VAL A 268 -3.15 -6.42 8.95
N GLY A 269 -2.58 -5.89 10.04
CA GLY A 269 -2.30 -4.46 10.16
C GLY A 269 -1.35 -3.98 9.06
N GLY A 270 -0.26 -4.70 8.87
CA GLY A 270 0.75 -4.47 7.84
C GLY A 270 0.19 -4.27 6.42
N PRO A 271 -0.50 -5.24 5.80
CA PRO A 271 -0.98 -5.10 4.42
C PRO A 271 -1.96 -3.96 4.24
N VAL A 272 -2.92 -3.82 5.15
CA VAL A 272 -3.93 -2.76 5.07
C VAL A 272 -3.24 -1.39 5.19
N LEU A 273 -2.31 -1.23 6.13
CA LEU A 273 -1.50 -0.02 6.25
C LEU A 273 -0.69 0.24 4.98
N ALA A 274 -0.03 -0.77 4.41
CA ALA A 274 0.75 -0.62 3.18
C ALA A 274 -0.12 -0.15 2.00
N GLY A 275 -1.32 -0.71 1.86
CA GLY A 275 -2.31 -0.29 0.87
C GLY A 275 -2.72 1.17 1.08
N TRP A 276 -3.02 1.53 2.33
CA TRP A 276 -3.38 2.91 2.69
C TRP A 276 -2.25 3.90 2.37
N GLU A 277 -1.03 3.64 2.83
CA GLU A 277 0.12 4.53 2.66
C GLU A 277 0.58 4.64 1.21
N SER A 278 0.22 3.69 0.33
CA SER A 278 0.44 3.81 -1.13
C SER A 278 -0.35 4.96 -1.77
N VAL A 279 -1.37 5.46 -1.08
CA VAL A 279 -2.27 6.53 -1.53
C VAL A 279 -2.13 7.75 -0.63
N LEU A 280 -2.16 7.54 0.69
CA LEU A 280 -2.11 8.59 1.68
C LEU A 280 -1.15 8.22 2.83
N PRO A 281 0.15 8.53 2.70
CA PRO A 281 1.14 8.28 3.75
C PRO A 281 0.74 8.92 5.07
N LEU A 282 0.90 8.20 6.18
CA LEU A 282 0.60 8.73 7.51
C LEU A 282 1.65 9.76 7.94
N ASN A 283 1.19 10.85 8.55
CA ASN A 283 2.10 11.75 9.25
C ASN A 283 2.55 11.17 10.61
N GLU A 284 3.51 11.82 11.25
CA GLU A 284 4.08 11.35 12.52
C GLU A 284 3.02 11.17 13.61
N ALA A 285 2.17 12.18 13.83
CA ALA A 285 1.14 12.14 14.86
C ALA A 285 0.14 10.99 14.63
N GLU A 286 -0.32 10.82 13.38
CA GLU A 286 -1.24 9.75 12.98
C GLU A 286 -0.61 8.37 13.19
N ARG A 287 0.64 8.18 12.74
CA ARG A 287 1.38 6.92 12.89
C ARG A 287 1.55 6.55 14.36
N GLU A 288 1.95 7.51 15.20
CA GLU A 288 2.18 7.25 16.63
C GLU A 288 0.91 6.82 17.38
N CYS A 289 -0.28 7.19 16.87
CA CYS A 289 -1.58 6.94 17.49
C CYS A 289 -2.35 5.75 16.90
N LEU A 290 -1.95 5.22 15.74
CA LEU A 290 -2.68 4.17 15.04
C LEU A 290 -3.00 2.96 15.92
N TYR A 291 -2.00 2.43 16.62
CA TYR A 291 -2.16 1.29 17.52
C TYR A 291 -3.27 1.51 18.56
N VAL A 292 -3.24 2.66 19.25
CA VAL A 292 -4.25 2.99 20.27
C VAL A 292 -5.62 3.19 19.63
N LEU A 293 -5.69 3.74 18.42
CA LEU A 293 -6.95 3.93 17.68
C LEU A 293 -7.58 2.60 17.26
N VAL A 294 -6.79 1.60 16.83
CA VAL A 294 -7.28 0.25 16.53
C VAL A 294 -7.85 -0.40 17.79
N LEU A 295 -7.13 -0.35 18.92
CA LEU A 295 -7.65 -0.83 20.21
C LEU A 295 -8.92 -0.10 20.61
N SER A 296 -8.97 1.21 20.38
CA SER A 296 -10.14 2.05 20.70
C SER A 296 -11.36 1.61 19.89
N ARG A 297 -11.19 1.29 18.60
CA ARG A 297 -12.30 0.77 17.78
C ARG A 297 -12.75 -0.62 18.22
N PHE A 298 -11.83 -1.50 18.64
CA PHE A 298 -12.20 -2.78 19.27
C PHE A 298 -13.06 -2.54 20.51
N CYS A 299 -12.60 -1.71 21.46
CA CYS A 299 -13.36 -1.39 22.67
C CYS A 299 -14.74 -0.82 22.34
N GLN A 300 -14.81 0.14 21.41
CA GLN A 300 -16.04 0.77 20.97
C GLN A 300 -17.03 -0.25 20.40
N SER A 301 -16.60 -1.08 19.44
CA SER A 301 -17.43 -2.11 18.82
C SER A 301 -17.96 -3.12 19.85
N LEU A 302 -17.09 -3.64 20.71
CA LEU A 302 -17.45 -4.66 21.71
C LEU A 302 -18.44 -4.15 22.76
N VAL A 303 -18.20 -2.96 23.30
CA VAL A 303 -19.03 -2.39 24.37
C VAL A 303 -20.36 -1.91 23.81
N LEU A 304 -20.37 -1.26 22.65
CA LEU A 304 -21.61 -0.82 22.01
C LEU A 304 -22.45 -2.02 21.53
N ALA A 305 -21.84 -3.11 21.04
CA ALA A 305 -22.56 -4.34 20.74
C ALA A 305 -23.29 -4.90 21.97
N ARG A 306 -22.62 -4.96 23.14
CA ARG A 306 -23.26 -5.38 24.40
C ARG A 306 -24.43 -4.47 24.77
N HIS A 307 -24.25 -3.15 24.64
CA HIS A 307 -25.34 -2.21 24.88
C HIS A 307 -26.53 -2.46 23.95
N SER A 308 -26.27 -2.65 22.65
CA SER A 308 -27.30 -2.96 21.66
C SER A 308 -28.05 -4.25 22.00
N VAL A 309 -27.36 -5.29 22.48
CA VAL A 309 -27.99 -6.53 22.95
C VAL A 309 -28.94 -6.29 24.12
N THR A 310 -28.62 -5.38 25.06
CA THR A 310 -29.55 -5.05 26.15
C THR A 310 -30.84 -4.35 25.66
N LEU A 311 -30.77 -3.67 24.52
CA LEU A 311 -31.90 -2.97 23.92
C LEU A 311 -32.72 -3.87 22.99
N GLN A 312 -32.06 -4.80 22.30
CA GLN A 312 -32.64 -5.71 21.31
C GLN A 312 -32.12 -7.15 21.51
N PRO A 313 -32.52 -7.84 22.59
CA PRO A 313 -32.03 -9.19 22.88
C PRO A 313 -32.31 -10.21 21.77
N GLU A 314 -33.38 -10.02 21.00
CA GLU A 314 -33.76 -10.84 19.85
C GLU A 314 -32.71 -10.84 18.73
N ASN A 315 -31.88 -9.79 18.63
CA ASN A 315 -30.85 -9.65 17.60
C ASN A 315 -29.45 -10.07 18.08
N THR A 316 -29.35 -10.72 19.24
CA THR A 316 -28.06 -11.06 19.89
C THR A 316 -27.08 -11.76 18.96
N GLU A 317 -27.54 -12.73 18.16
CA GLU A 317 -26.65 -13.47 17.26
C GLU A 317 -25.99 -12.56 16.22
N TYR A 318 -26.75 -11.66 15.60
CA TYR A 318 -26.25 -10.67 14.65
C TYR A 318 -25.33 -9.63 15.31
N LEU A 319 -25.72 -9.12 16.48
CA LEU A 319 -24.97 -8.07 17.19
C LEU A 319 -23.65 -8.54 17.77
N MET A 320 -23.53 -9.84 18.02
CA MET A 320 -22.35 -10.41 18.66
C MET A 320 -21.40 -11.12 17.67
N ILE A 321 -21.65 -11.05 16.36
CA ILE A 321 -20.81 -11.68 15.31
C ILE A 321 -19.34 -11.33 15.51
N SER A 322 -19.00 -10.05 15.54
CA SER A 322 -17.61 -9.57 15.70
C SER A 322 -17.10 -9.73 17.14
N SER A 323 -17.98 -9.94 18.12
CA SER A 323 -17.67 -9.78 19.55
C SER A 323 -16.84 -10.93 20.14
N LYS A 324 -17.16 -12.19 19.80
CA LYS A 324 -16.47 -13.35 20.40
C LYS A 324 -14.99 -13.39 20.01
N ARG A 325 -14.68 -13.15 18.74
CA ARG A 325 -13.30 -13.12 18.25
C ARG A 325 -12.61 -11.82 18.61
N GLY A 326 -13.31 -10.68 18.54
CA GLY A 326 -12.77 -9.38 18.90
C GLY A 326 -12.25 -9.28 20.34
N VAL A 327 -12.89 -9.92 21.33
CA VAL A 327 -12.38 -9.95 22.71
C VAL A 327 -11.01 -10.61 22.81
N LEU A 328 -10.81 -11.72 22.11
CA LEU A 328 -9.53 -12.45 22.12
C LEU A 328 -8.43 -11.63 21.45
N ILE A 329 -8.74 -11.02 20.29
CA ILE A 329 -7.80 -10.18 19.54
C ILE A 329 -7.41 -8.95 20.35
N LEU A 330 -8.38 -8.25 20.94
CA LEU A 330 -8.12 -7.07 21.76
C LEU A 330 -7.18 -7.41 22.94
N ARG A 331 -7.42 -8.53 23.63
CA ARG A 331 -6.52 -8.98 24.71
C ARG A 331 -5.12 -9.31 24.19
N GLN A 332 -5.02 -10.03 23.07
CA GLN A 332 -3.74 -10.39 22.48
C GLN A 332 -2.93 -9.15 22.10
N LEU A 333 -3.54 -8.19 21.39
CA LEU A 333 -2.88 -6.93 21.02
C LEU A 333 -2.45 -6.16 22.27
N TRP A 334 -3.35 -6.05 23.24
CA TRP A 334 -3.09 -5.38 24.51
C TRP A 334 -1.90 -5.97 25.29
N GLU A 335 -1.82 -7.30 25.38
CA GLU A 335 -0.78 -8.03 26.11
C GLU A 335 0.58 -7.94 25.41
N LEU A 336 0.62 -7.99 24.08
CA LEU A 336 1.84 -7.80 23.29
C LEU A 336 2.36 -6.35 23.41
N GLY A 337 1.44 -5.39 23.43
CA GLY A 337 1.78 -3.97 23.48
C GLY A 337 2.26 -3.42 22.13
N LYS A 338 2.31 -2.09 22.05
CA LYS A 338 2.58 -1.34 20.81
C LYS A 338 3.85 -1.82 20.09
N GLU A 339 4.99 -1.80 20.79
CA GLU A 339 6.27 -2.15 20.17
C GLU A 339 6.30 -3.57 19.59
N GLN A 340 5.67 -4.54 20.26
CA GLN A 340 5.70 -5.91 19.80
C GLN A 340 4.71 -6.14 18.67
N VAL A 341 3.53 -5.52 18.71
CA VAL A 341 2.57 -5.55 17.60
C VAL A 341 3.19 -4.90 16.37
N GLU A 342 3.77 -3.71 16.51
CA GLU A 342 4.48 -3.04 15.41
C GLU A 342 5.70 -3.85 14.95
N LYS A 343 6.45 -4.50 15.85
CA LYS A 343 7.56 -5.40 15.47
C LYS A 343 7.11 -6.69 14.78
N THR A 344 5.90 -7.16 15.08
CA THR A 344 5.31 -8.39 14.50
C THR A 344 4.65 -8.06 13.16
N ASP A 345 4.07 -6.86 13.01
CA ASP A 345 3.74 -6.25 11.72
C ASP A 345 5.03 -5.93 10.91
N GLU A 346 6.15 -5.62 11.58
CA GLU A 346 7.50 -5.48 11.02
C GLU A 346 8.25 -6.83 10.90
N PHE A 347 7.61 -7.98 11.18
CA PHE A 347 8.10 -9.26 10.66
C PHE A 347 7.79 -9.30 9.16
N THR A 348 8.59 -8.55 8.41
CA THR A 348 9.09 -8.95 7.09
C THR A 348 7.98 -9.39 6.12
N THR A 349 6.94 -8.58 5.98
CA THR A 349 6.22 -8.59 4.70
C THR A 349 5.69 -7.24 4.27
N TYR A 350 5.08 -6.36 5.09
CA TYR A 350 4.18 -5.34 4.48
C TYR A 350 4.64 -3.88 4.36
N SER A 351 5.52 -3.37 5.22
CA SER A 351 6.34 -2.20 4.83
C SER A 351 7.31 -2.57 3.70
N THR A 352 7.57 -3.87 3.57
CA THR A 352 8.10 -4.45 2.35
C THR A 352 7.03 -4.54 1.26
N TRP A 353 5.73 -4.82 1.45
CA TRP A 353 4.69 -4.94 0.38
C TRP A 353 4.39 -3.67 -0.41
N SER A 354 4.47 -2.48 0.17
CA SER A 354 4.49 -1.24 -0.63
C SER A 354 5.75 -1.14 -1.52
N LEU A 355 6.81 -1.87 -1.16
CA LEU A 355 8.00 -2.14 -1.99
C LEU A 355 7.99 -3.54 -2.67
N PHE A 356 7.10 -4.48 -2.32
CA PHE A 356 7.14 -5.93 -2.64
C PHE A 356 6.12 -6.30 -3.71
N VAL A 357 5.00 -5.55 -3.79
CA VAL A 357 4.17 -5.56 -5.02
C VAL A 357 4.96 -4.95 -6.19
N ILE A 358 6.00 -4.15 -5.90
CA ILE A 358 6.94 -3.64 -6.89
C ILE A 358 8.22 -4.51 -6.98
N ARG A 359 8.52 -5.37 -6.00
CA ARG A 359 9.70 -6.26 -6.00
C ARG A 359 9.45 -7.56 -5.24
N ASN A 360 9.18 -8.65 -5.96
CA ASN A 360 9.81 -9.98 -5.80
C ASN A 360 8.92 -11.01 -6.52
N HIS A 361 9.37 -11.57 -7.63
CA HIS A 361 10.15 -12.80 -7.54
C HIS A 361 11.46 -12.71 -6.71
N ILE A 362 11.49 -13.54 -5.66
CA ILE A 362 12.64 -14.16 -4.96
C ILE A 362 13.05 -13.60 -3.57
N PHE A 363 12.99 -14.52 -2.59
CA PHE A 363 13.36 -14.44 -1.17
C PHE A 363 14.87 -14.18 -0.92
N LEU A 364 15.21 -13.48 0.18
CA LEU A 364 15.84 -14.05 1.39
C LEU A 364 16.23 -12.96 2.43
N ASP A 365 15.98 -13.30 3.70
CA ASP A 365 15.99 -12.52 4.93
C ASP A 365 17.39 -12.41 5.60
N CYS A 366 17.75 -11.22 6.12
CA CYS A 366 18.57 -11.03 7.34
C CYS A 366 18.58 -9.55 7.80
N LYS A 367 17.87 -9.22 8.89
CA LYS A 367 17.95 -7.92 9.61
C LYS A 367 19.28 -7.71 10.35
N LYS A 368 19.87 -6.50 10.26
CA LYS A 368 20.09 -5.52 11.35
C LYS A 368 21.18 -4.49 11.00
N GLY A 369 20.87 -3.21 11.21
CA GLY A 369 21.85 -2.12 11.30
C GLY A 369 21.22 -0.76 11.03
N ASP A 370 20.98 0.00 12.10
CA ASP A 370 20.46 1.37 12.07
C ASP A 370 21.35 2.33 11.25
N ASN A 371 20.70 3.39 10.74
CA ASN A 371 21.24 4.63 10.17
C ASN A 371 21.88 4.56 8.78
N ALA A 372 21.06 4.77 7.74
CA ALA A 372 21.48 5.53 6.55
C ALA A 372 20.26 6.17 5.88
N THR A 373 20.28 7.50 5.76
CA THR A 373 19.39 8.28 4.91
C THR A 373 19.42 7.74 3.48
N ALA A 374 18.31 7.19 2.98
CA ALA A 374 18.22 6.74 1.60
C ALA A 374 18.27 7.97 0.67
N VAL A 375 19.40 8.15 0.01
CA VAL A 375 19.60 9.14 -1.06
C VAL A 375 18.95 8.58 -2.32
N ASN A 376 18.04 9.32 -2.95
CA ASN A 376 17.53 9.01 -4.29
C ASN A 376 18.69 9.16 -5.29
N PRO A 377 19.22 8.08 -5.88
CA PRO A 377 20.39 8.19 -6.72
C PRO A 377 20.02 8.87 -8.04
N ARG A 378 20.64 10.01 -8.30
CA ARG A 378 20.59 10.71 -9.59
C ARG A 378 21.19 9.80 -10.69
N PRO A 379 20.62 9.75 -11.91
CA PRO A 379 21.22 9.00 -13.00
C PRO A 379 22.65 9.48 -13.32
N THR A 380 23.55 8.55 -13.60
CA THR A 380 24.98 8.79 -13.84
C THR A 380 25.44 8.30 -15.21
N LEU A 381 24.65 8.57 -16.26
CA LEU A 381 25.01 8.21 -17.62
C LEU A 381 26.20 9.03 -18.11
N THR A 382 27.05 8.36 -18.89
CA THR A 382 28.19 8.97 -19.57
C THR A 382 27.78 9.60 -20.89
N PRO A 383 28.52 10.59 -21.42
CA PRO A 383 28.26 11.13 -22.75
C PRO A 383 28.23 10.08 -23.86
N LEU A 384 28.98 8.98 -23.73
CA LEU A 384 28.95 7.88 -24.71
C LEU A 384 27.61 7.14 -24.70
N GLN A 385 27.09 6.79 -23.51
CA GLN A 385 25.77 6.17 -23.35
C GLN A 385 24.65 7.08 -23.86
N VAL A 386 24.77 8.38 -23.61
CA VAL A 386 23.81 9.39 -24.11
C VAL A 386 23.88 9.49 -25.64
N THR A 387 25.08 9.38 -26.23
CA THR A 387 25.26 9.32 -27.70
C THR A 387 24.55 8.12 -28.28
N GLU A 388 24.72 6.96 -27.66
CA GLU A 388 24.09 5.73 -28.08
C GLU A 388 22.56 5.85 -27.96
N LEU A 389 22.03 6.21 -26.79
CA LEU A 389 20.59 6.37 -26.57
C LEU A 389 19.94 7.40 -27.52
N ALA A 390 20.61 8.53 -27.78
CA ALA A 390 20.11 9.52 -28.74
C ALA A 390 19.99 8.93 -30.14
N LEU A 391 20.95 8.09 -30.55
CA LEU A 391 20.95 7.43 -31.85
C LEU A 391 19.92 6.29 -31.92
N THR A 392 19.90 5.37 -30.97
CA THR A 392 19.01 4.19 -31.00
C THR A 392 17.55 4.59 -30.77
N LEU A 393 17.29 5.42 -29.77
CA LEU A 393 15.91 5.75 -29.40
C LEU A 393 15.32 6.85 -30.26
N TYR A 394 16.11 7.85 -30.67
CA TYR A 394 15.59 9.03 -31.37
C TYR A 394 16.14 9.21 -32.79
N GLY A 395 17.04 8.36 -33.25
CA GLY A 395 17.67 8.49 -34.57
C GLY A 395 18.59 9.70 -34.70
N VAL A 396 18.98 10.33 -33.58
CA VAL A 396 19.79 11.55 -33.55
C VAL A 396 21.26 11.18 -33.41
N ALA A 397 22.02 11.36 -34.50
CA ALA A 397 23.47 11.19 -34.48
C ALA A 397 24.14 12.43 -33.88
N ALA A 398 24.52 12.33 -32.60
CA ALA A 398 25.15 13.42 -31.87
C ALA A 398 26.58 13.70 -32.36
N THR A 399 26.90 14.96 -32.63
CA THR A 399 28.26 15.45 -32.88
C THR A 399 28.86 16.16 -31.66
N GLU A 400 28.01 16.66 -30.75
CA GLU A 400 28.42 17.26 -29.48
C GLU A 400 27.43 16.89 -28.37
N ILE A 401 27.93 16.54 -27.19
CA ILE A 401 27.12 16.30 -25.98
C ILE A 401 27.69 17.07 -24.80
N THR A 402 26.85 17.87 -24.17
CA THR A 402 27.21 18.68 -22.99
C THR A 402 26.22 18.44 -21.87
N THR A 403 26.71 18.11 -20.68
CA THR A 403 25.84 17.95 -19.49
C THR A 403 25.25 19.30 -19.08
N LEU A 404 23.96 19.31 -18.74
CA LEU A 404 23.24 20.48 -18.24
C LEU A 404 23.02 20.37 -16.73
N PRO A 405 22.96 21.51 -16.00
CA PRO A 405 22.59 21.50 -14.59
C PRO A 405 21.21 20.86 -14.36
N SER A 406 21.11 20.02 -13.33
CA SER A 406 19.87 19.37 -12.92
C SER A 406 19.97 18.95 -11.45
N TYR A 407 18.82 18.87 -10.78
CA TYR A 407 18.75 18.58 -9.34
C TYR A 407 18.75 17.07 -9.05
N LEU A 408 17.70 16.35 -9.48
CA LEU A 408 17.56 14.89 -9.28
C LEU A 408 17.73 14.09 -10.58
N ASP A 409 17.37 14.67 -11.72
CA ASP A 409 17.52 14.06 -13.04
C ASP A 409 18.93 14.29 -13.60
N GLN A 410 19.23 13.74 -14.77
CA GLN A 410 20.44 14.07 -15.54
C GLN A 410 20.04 14.58 -16.93
N ASN A 411 20.42 15.81 -17.23
CA ASN A 411 20.07 16.48 -18.48
C ASN A 411 21.29 16.64 -19.38
N PHE A 412 21.12 16.44 -20.68
CA PHE A 412 22.16 16.63 -21.67
C PHE A 412 21.67 17.51 -22.82
N LEU A 413 22.50 18.45 -23.25
CA LEU A 413 22.39 19.10 -24.54
C LEU A 413 23.04 18.19 -25.59
N VAL A 414 22.26 17.81 -26.59
CA VAL A 414 22.73 17.00 -27.73
C VAL A 414 22.65 17.87 -28.98
N VAL A 415 23.74 17.96 -29.74
CA VAL A 415 23.81 18.69 -31.00
C VAL A 415 24.09 17.72 -32.14
N ASP A 416 23.29 17.78 -33.19
CA ASP A 416 23.51 16.98 -34.40
C ASP A 416 24.43 17.67 -35.42
N LYS A 417 24.76 16.94 -36.50
CA LYS A 417 25.60 17.43 -37.60
C LYS A 417 25.06 18.67 -38.33
N GLU A 418 23.75 18.93 -38.24
CA GLU A 418 23.08 20.06 -38.87
C GLU A 418 23.05 21.28 -37.93
N GLY A 419 23.55 21.14 -36.69
CA GLY A 419 23.57 22.16 -35.67
C GLY A 419 22.25 22.25 -34.87
N THR A 420 21.34 21.29 -35.05
CA THR A 420 20.08 21.23 -34.30
C THR A 420 20.35 20.82 -32.86
N LYS A 421 19.69 21.49 -31.92
CA LYS A 421 19.90 21.30 -30.48
C LYS A 421 18.72 20.57 -29.84
N TYR A 422 19.02 19.53 -29.08
CA TYR A 422 18.07 18.71 -28.33
C TYR A 422 18.43 18.71 -26.85
N VAL A 423 17.44 18.52 -25.98
CA VAL A 423 17.66 18.24 -24.56
C VAL A 423 17.23 16.81 -24.30
N LEU A 424 18.20 15.93 -24.03
CA LEU A 424 17.93 14.56 -23.61
C LEU A 424 17.92 14.52 -22.08
N LYS A 425 16.75 14.22 -21.51
CA LYS A 425 16.51 14.18 -20.08
C LYS A 425 16.42 12.73 -19.62
N ILE A 426 17.30 12.35 -18.71
CA ILE A 426 17.29 11.06 -18.04
C ILE A 426 16.67 11.25 -16.67
N MET A 427 15.44 10.76 -16.52
CA MET A 427 14.69 10.87 -15.28
C MET A 427 15.32 9.97 -14.23
N ASN A 428 15.34 10.43 -12.98
CA ASN A 428 15.74 9.57 -11.87
C ASN A 428 14.82 8.36 -11.72
N SER A 429 15.33 7.32 -11.07
CA SER A 429 14.63 6.04 -10.96
C SER A 429 13.31 6.12 -10.20
N GLU A 430 13.10 7.14 -9.35
CA GLU A 430 11.83 7.34 -8.66
C GLU A 430 10.81 8.05 -9.56
N ASP A 431 11.19 9.15 -10.23
CA ASP A 431 10.28 9.87 -11.14
C ASP A 431 9.88 9.02 -12.35
N SER A 432 10.77 8.14 -12.81
CA SER A 432 10.50 7.18 -13.89
C SER A 432 9.40 6.16 -13.55
N LYS A 433 9.07 5.96 -12.26
CA LYS A 433 8.00 5.04 -11.83
C LYS A 433 6.60 5.61 -12.05
N ASN A 434 6.47 6.92 -12.30
CA ASN A 434 5.19 7.57 -12.57
C ASN A 434 5.10 7.99 -14.05
N ALA A 435 5.09 7.00 -14.94
CA ALA A 435 5.04 7.21 -16.39
C ALA A 435 3.84 8.09 -16.82
N THR A 436 2.69 7.96 -16.14
CA THR A 436 1.49 8.78 -16.39
C THR A 436 1.72 10.25 -16.10
N LEU A 437 2.39 10.60 -15.00
CA LEU A 437 2.71 12.00 -14.68
C LEU A 437 3.67 12.59 -15.71
N LEU A 438 4.66 11.82 -16.17
CA LEU A 438 5.62 12.25 -17.20
C LEU A 438 4.95 12.45 -18.57
N GLU A 439 3.98 11.61 -18.90
CA GLU A 439 3.17 11.76 -20.10
C GLU A 439 2.31 13.03 -20.04
N VAL A 440 1.67 13.30 -18.90
CA VAL A 440 0.91 14.55 -18.68
C VAL A 440 1.81 15.78 -18.77
N GLN A 441 3.03 15.75 -18.21
CA GLN A 441 4.00 16.85 -18.36
C GLN A 441 4.34 17.09 -19.83
N THR A 442 4.59 16.03 -20.59
CA THR A 442 4.93 16.09 -22.02
C THR A 442 3.76 16.61 -22.88
N LEU A 443 2.54 16.16 -22.58
CA LEU A 443 1.31 16.66 -23.22
C LEU A 443 1.04 18.13 -22.86
N THR A 444 1.35 18.54 -21.63
CA THR A 444 1.21 19.94 -21.17
C THR A 444 2.16 20.87 -21.94
N LEU A 445 3.41 20.47 -22.18
CA LEU A 445 4.35 21.23 -23.01
C LEU A 445 3.82 21.43 -24.43
N SER A 446 3.26 20.36 -25.02
CA SER A 446 2.64 20.41 -26.35
C SER A 446 1.42 21.33 -26.38
N PHE A 447 0.56 21.26 -25.35
CA PHE A 447 -0.62 22.11 -25.18
C PHE A 447 -0.28 23.60 -25.00
N LEU A 448 0.77 23.92 -24.25
CA LEU A 448 1.25 25.29 -24.05
C LEU A 448 1.81 25.87 -25.36
N ARG A 449 2.59 25.08 -26.11
CA ARG A 449 3.15 25.53 -27.39
C ARG A 449 2.09 25.82 -28.43
N GLN A 450 1.04 24.99 -28.51
CA GLN A 450 -0.11 25.24 -29.41
C GLN A 450 -0.83 26.56 -29.11
N ARG A 451 -0.66 27.13 -27.92
CA ARG A 451 -1.22 28.43 -27.51
C ARG A 451 -0.22 29.58 -27.58
N GLY A 452 0.93 29.38 -28.23
CA GLY A 452 1.92 30.42 -28.46
C GLY A 452 2.89 30.66 -27.29
N PHE A 453 2.88 29.81 -26.27
CA PHE A 453 3.91 29.86 -25.22
C PHE A 453 5.22 29.22 -25.72
N PRO A 454 6.39 29.80 -25.39
CA PRO A 454 7.69 29.27 -25.81
C PRO A 454 8.09 28.04 -24.96
N ALA A 455 7.44 26.91 -25.20
CA ALA A 455 7.72 25.61 -24.58
C ALA A 455 8.49 24.68 -25.55
N GLN A 456 9.27 23.75 -25.01
CA GLN A 456 9.99 22.73 -25.79
C GLN A 456 9.00 21.85 -26.57
N THR A 457 9.41 21.31 -27.74
CA THR A 457 8.65 20.18 -28.33
C THR A 457 9.28 18.87 -27.96
N ALA A 458 8.44 17.90 -27.61
CA ALA A 458 8.85 16.53 -27.46
C ALA A 458 9.19 15.95 -28.83
N VAL A 459 10.33 15.28 -28.94
CA VAL A 459 10.72 14.53 -30.12
C VAL A 459 10.31 13.08 -29.89
N PRO A 460 9.49 12.47 -30.76
CA PRO A 460 9.15 11.06 -30.61
C PRO A 460 10.37 10.17 -30.88
N THR A 461 10.38 9.01 -30.24
CA THR A 461 11.32 7.93 -30.51
C THR A 461 11.13 7.37 -31.92
N THR A 462 12.07 6.55 -32.38
CA THR A 462 12.02 5.83 -33.66
C THR A 462 10.83 4.86 -33.75
N THR A 463 10.24 4.47 -32.62
CA THR A 463 9.02 3.66 -32.53
C THR A 463 7.73 4.49 -32.46
N GLY A 464 7.84 5.82 -32.44
CA GLY A 464 6.71 6.76 -32.41
C GLY A 464 6.17 7.08 -31.01
N GLN A 465 6.82 6.61 -29.94
CA GLN A 465 6.47 6.95 -28.56
C GLN A 465 7.13 8.27 -28.14
N LEU A 466 6.60 8.98 -27.14
CA LEU A 466 7.19 10.25 -26.69
C LEU A 466 8.29 10.08 -25.63
N MET A 467 8.41 8.88 -25.05
CA MET A 467 9.39 8.52 -24.03
C MET A 467 9.73 7.03 -24.19
N SER A 468 10.94 6.63 -23.79
CA SER A 468 11.34 5.22 -23.67
C SER A 468 11.70 4.91 -22.23
N MET A 469 11.30 3.74 -21.74
CA MET A 469 11.74 3.22 -20.44
C MET A 469 12.83 2.18 -20.70
N GLU A 470 14.07 2.57 -20.46
CA GLU A 470 15.23 1.67 -20.57
C GLU A 470 15.61 1.18 -19.18
N GLU A 471 15.69 -0.14 -18.99
CA GLU A 471 16.26 -0.72 -17.77
C GLU A 471 17.78 -0.58 -17.81
N ILE A 472 18.32 0.30 -16.97
CA ILE A 472 19.76 0.48 -16.80
C ILE A 472 20.16 -0.22 -15.49
N GLY A 473 21.06 -1.21 -15.57
CA GLY A 473 21.60 -1.89 -14.37
C GLY A 473 21.22 -3.36 -14.17
N ILE A 474 21.21 -4.17 -15.24
CA ILE A 474 21.16 -5.63 -15.08
C ILE A 474 22.54 -6.10 -14.56
N ILE A 475 22.53 -6.80 -13.44
CA ILE A 475 23.72 -7.43 -12.85
C ILE A 475 23.55 -8.96 -12.84
N HIS A 476 24.65 -9.68 -13.01
CA HIS A 476 24.71 -11.14 -12.91
C HIS A 476 24.43 -11.63 -11.49
N ALA A 477 24.79 -10.84 -10.48
CA ALA A 477 24.59 -11.08 -9.04
C ALA A 477 25.24 -12.35 -8.45
N ASP A 478 25.99 -13.08 -9.27
CA ASP A 478 26.74 -14.28 -8.87
C ASP A 478 27.98 -14.51 -9.75
N LEU A 479 28.65 -13.44 -10.17
CA LEU A 479 29.87 -13.55 -10.95
C LEU A 479 31.05 -13.97 -10.06
N SER A 480 31.13 -15.28 -9.81
CA SER A 480 32.15 -15.94 -9.00
C SER A 480 33.22 -16.61 -9.87
N ASP A 481 34.30 -17.08 -9.24
CA ASP A 481 35.36 -17.87 -9.88
C ASP A 481 34.87 -19.17 -10.51
N GLN A 482 33.68 -19.66 -10.12
CA GLN A 482 33.05 -20.85 -10.70
C GLN A 482 32.22 -20.53 -11.96
N ASN A 483 31.85 -19.27 -12.15
CA ASN A 483 31.00 -18.78 -13.23
C ASN A 483 31.79 -18.04 -14.31
N ILE A 484 33.12 -17.95 -14.20
CA ILE A 484 34.00 -17.32 -15.18
C ILE A 484 34.85 -18.41 -15.85
N LEU A 485 34.71 -18.54 -17.17
CA LEU A 485 35.56 -19.41 -17.98
C LEU A 485 36.79 -18.65 -18.45
N VAL A 486 37.95 -19.28 -18.31
CA VAL A 486 39.22 -18.73 -18.79
C VAL A 486 39.88 -19.65 -19.81
N THR A 487 40.50 -19.06 -20.83
CA THR A 487 41.31 -19.77 -21.82
C THR A 487 42.78 -19.39 -21.64
N ALA A 488 43.67 -20.38 -21.67
CA ALA A 488 45.10 -20.15 -21.59
C ALA A 488 45.61 -19.45 -22.86
N VAL A 489 46.38 -18.39 -22.67
CA VAL A 489 47.06 -17.66 -23.75
C VAL A 489 48.58 -17.79 -23.62
N ALA A 490 49.33 -17.29 -24.60
CA ALA A 490 50.79 -17.35 -24.60
C ALA A 490 51.38 -16.71 -23.33
N ASN A 491 52.54 -17.21 -22.89
CA ASN A 491 53.29 -16.74 -21.71
C ASN A 491 52.65 -17.06 -20.35
N GLY A 492 51.74 -18.03 -20.26
CA GLY A 492 51.20 -18.51 -18.98
C GLY A 492 50.08 -17.65 -18.40
N HIS A 493 49.59 -16.67 -19.16
CA HIS A 493 48.42 -15.88 -18.81
C HIS A 493 47.11 -16.58 -19.22
N HIS A 494 46.01 -16.11 -18.65
CA HIS A 494 44.67 -16.58 -18.98
C HIS A 494 43.80 -15.38 -19.31
N GLU A 495 42.94 -15.53 -20.32
CA GLU A 495 41.94 -14.53 -20.70
C GLU A 495 40.54 -15.04 -20.38
N VAL A 496 39.65 -14.15 -19.96
CA VAL A 496 38.23 -14.47 -19.78
C VAL A 496 37.64 -14.79 -21.16
N SER A 497 37.05 -15.98 -21.27
CA SER A 497 36.53 -16.56 -22.52
C SER A 497 35.04 -16.87 -22.47
N GLY A 498 34.41 -16.73 -21.30
CA GLY A 498 32.97 -16.88 -21.14
C GLY A 498 32.51 -16.62 -19.70
N ILE A 499 31.21 -16.37 -19.56
CA ILE A 499 30.49 -16.23 -18.29
C ILE A 499 29.35 -17.25 -18.29
N LEU A 500 29.13 -17.91 -17.16
CA LEU A 500 28.16 -18.99 -16.98
C LEU A 500 27.15 -18.67 -15.88
N ASP A 501 26.04 -19.40 -15.90
CA ASP A 501 25.02 -19.38 -14.83
C ASP A 501 24.36 -18.01 -14.57
N PHE A 502 23.60 -17.56 -15.55
CA PHE A 502 22.76 -16.37 -15.47
C PHE A 502 21.46 -16.57 -14.66
N SER A 503 21.33 -17.66 -13.90
CA SER A 503 20.07 -17.97 -13.19
C SER A 503 19.72 -16.99 -12.07
N LEU A 504 20.69 -16.16 -11.65
CA LEU A 504 20.55 -15.14 -10.61
C LEU A 504 20.56 -13.70 -11.16
N LEU A 505 20.41 -13.53 -12.49
CA LEU A 505 20.26 -12.20 -13.10
C LEU A 505 19.19 -11.38 -12.38
N THR A 506 19.56 -10.16 -12.02
CA THR A 506 18.66 -9.26 -11.29
C THR A 506 18.99 -7.80 -11.59
N ASN A 507 18.03 -6.92 -11.31
CA ASN A 507 18.22 -5.49 -11.43
C ASN A 507 18.88 -4.95 -10.15
N GLY A 508 20.05 -4.33 -10.28
CA GLY A 508 20.85 -3.90 -9.14
C GLY A 508 21.94 -2.89 -9.49
N CYS A 509 22.50 -2.24 -8.48
CA CYS A 509 23.62 -1.33 -8.68
C CYS A 509 24.86 -2.13 -9.10
N TYR A 510 25.59 -1.62 -10.08
CA TYR A 510 26.81 -2.23 -10.61
C TYR A 510 27.87 -2.50 -9.53
N VAL A 511 27.96 -1.64 -8.51
CA VAL A 511 28.83 -1.86 -7.34
C VAL A 511 28.57 -3.19 -6.63
N PHE A 512 27.35 -3.74 -6.70
CA PHE A 512 27.06 -5.06 -6.14
C PHE A 512 27.77 -6.18 -6.92
N GLU A 513 27.89 -6.07 -8.24
CA GLU A 513 28.65 -7.02 -9.05
C GLU A 513 30.14 -6.98 -8.69
N VAL A 514 30.68 -5.76 -8.53
CA VAL A 514 32.06 -5.54 -8.08
C VAL A 514 32.30 -6.16 -6.71
N ALA A 515 31.38 -5.95 -5.77
CA ALA A 515 31.47 -6.53 -4.43
C ALA A 515 31.41 -8.06 -4.44
N VAL A 516 30.54 -8.65 -5.27
CA VAL A 516 30.41 -10.11 -5.42
C VAL A 516 31.69 -10.72 -5.99
N MET A 517 32.23 -10.15 -7.08
CA MET A 517 33.48 -10.62 -7.68
C MET A 517 34.65 -10.53 -6.71
N ILE A 518 34.86 -9.36 -6.09
CA ILE A 518 35.95 -9.17 -5.13
C ILE A 518 35.82 -10.19 -4.00
N MET A 519 34.62 -10.39 -3.44
CA MET A 519 34.40 -11.33 -2.35
C MET A 519 34.80 -12.76 -2.72
N TYR A 520 34.26 -13.30 -3.82
CA TYR A 520 34.50 -14.70 -4.19
C TYR A 520 35.94 -14.93 -4.64
N LEU A 521 36.51 -14.03 -5.43
CA LEU A 521 37.89 -14.14 -5.89
C LEU A 521 38.90 -14.04 -4.74
N MET A 522 38.56 -13.38 -3.62
CA MET A 522 39.41 -13.38 -2.43
C MET A 522 39.46 -14.73 -1.71
N LEU A 523 38.44 -15.59 -1.81
CA LEU A 523 38.34 -16.78 -0.95
C LEU A 523 39.44 -17.81 -1.19
N GLU A 524 39.87 -17.98 -2.44
CA GLU A 524 40.90 -18.96 -2.82
C GLU A 524 42.21 -18.29 -3.31
N ASN A 525 42.32 -16.95 -3.24
CA ASN A 525 43.54 -16.24 -3.63
C ASN A 525 44.59 -16.25 -2.48
N PRO A 526 45.87 -16.57 -2.76
CA PRO A 526 46.96 -16.51 -1.77
C PRO A 526 47.19 -15.12 -1.16
N SER A 527 46.90 -14.07 -1.93
CA SER A 527 47.01 -12.66 -1.55
C SER A 527 45.64 -11.96 -1.69
N PRO A 528 44.66 -12.27 -0.82
CA PRO A 528 43.27 -11.85 -1.01
C PRO A 528 43.09 -10.33 -1.10
N LEU A 529 43.89 -9.54 -0.38
CA LEU A 529 43.73 -8.09 -0.43
C LEU A 529 44.14 -7.47 -1.78
N ASP A 530 44.97 -8.15 -2.57
CA ASP A 530 45.45 -7.66 -3.87
C ASP A 530 44.36 -7.81 -4.95
N VAL A 531 43.39 -8.70 -4.72
CA VAL A 531 42.26 -8.97 -5.63
C VAL A 531 41.42 -7.71 -5.85
N GLY A 532 41.11 -6.96 -4.79
CA GLY A 532 40.23 -5.80 -4.88
C GLY A 532 40.77 -4.74 -5.84
N GLY A 533 42.08 -4.45 -5.78
CA GLY A 533 42.72 -3.48 -6.67
C GLY A 533 42.74 -3.93 -8.13
N ALA A 534 43.01 -5.22 -8.39
CA ALA A 534 43.01 -5.77 -9.74
C ALA A 534 41.60 -5.78 -10.37
N VAL A 535 40.59 -6.21 -9.61
CA VAL A 535 39.19 -6.22 -10.08
C VAL A 535 38.69 -4.79 -10.30
N LEU A 536 38.98 -3.87 -9.39
CA LEU A 536 38.60 -2.46 -9.54
C LEU A 536 39.27 -1.82 -10.74
N SER A 537 40.55 -2.06 -10.99
CA SER A 537 41.22 -1.54 -12.17
C SER A 537 40.56 -2.04 -13.46
N GLY A 538 40.27 -3.34 -13.56
CA GLY A 538 39.57 -3.91 -14.70
C GLY A 538 38.17 -3.32 -14.88
N TRP A 539 37.41 -3.21 -13.79
CA TRP A 539 36.07 -2.63 -13.81
C TRP A 539 36.07 -1.16 -14.22
N GLU A 540 36.89 -0.34 -13.57
CA GLU A 540 36.97 1.10 -13.79
C GLU A 540 37.59 1.49 -15.13
N SER A 541 38.25 0.56 -15.83
CA SER A 541 38.66 0.75 -17.23
C SER A 541 37.47 0.84 -18.20
N VAL A 542 36.31 0.29 -17.82
CA VAL A 542 35.08 0.28 -18.61
C VAL A 542 34.03 1.20 -17.99
N MET A 543 33.86 1.15 -16.67
CA MET A 543 32.85 1.92 -15.95
C MET A 543 33.37 2.40 -14.59
N LEU A 544 33.36 3.72 -14.38
CA LEU A 544 33.74 4.32 -13.11
C LEU A 544 32.66 4.10 -12.04
N LEU A 545 33.10 3.78 -10.82
CA LEU A 545 32.25 3.81 -9.64
C LEU A 545 32.08 5.25 -9.14
N SER A 546 30.88 5.60 -8.67
CA SER A 546 30.64 6.87 -7.98
C SER A 546 31.39 6.93 -6.65
N ASP A 547 31.54 8.12 -6.08
CA ASP A 547 32.16 8.28 -4.75
C ASP A 547 31.37 7.55 -3.67
N GLU A 548 30.04 7.53 -3.75
CA GLU A 548 29.17 6.77 -2.84
C GLU A 548 29.30 5.26 -3.03
N GLU A 549 29.43 4.79 -4.27
CA GLU A 549 29.66 3.38 -4.58
C GLU A 549 31.02 2.93 -4.04
N ARG A 550 32.06 3.75 -4.23
CA ARG A 550 33.41 3.51 -3.70
C ARG A 550 33.41 3.46 -2.17
N ASP A 551 32.75 4.42 -1.52
CA ASP A 551 32.63 4.47 -0.05
C ASP A 551 31.84 3.27 0.52
N SER A 552 30.92 2.71 -0.26
CA SER A 552 30.09 1.58 0.14
C SER A 552 30.76 0.22 -0.10
N LEU A 553 31.70 0.13 -1.05
CA LEU A 553 32.23 -1.13 -1.58
C LEU A 553 32.79 -2.05 -0.49
N PHE A 554 33.57 -1.52 0.45
CA PHE A 554 34.13 -2.31 1.55
C PHE A 554 33.03 -3.01 2.38
N LEU A 555 31.98 -2.27 2.74
CA LEU A 555 30.86 -2.81 3.50
C LEU A 555 30.08 -3.83 2.68
N LEU A 556 29.90 -3.59 1.38
CA LEU A 556 29.19 -4.53 0.49
C LEU A 556 29.92 -5.86 0.34
N VAL A 557 31.25 -5.85 0.25
CA VAL A 557 32.07 -7.07 0.24
C VAL A 557 31.93 -7.85 1.55
N LEU A 558 31.94 -7.17 2.70
CA LEU A 558 31.71 -7.79 4.01
C LEU A 558 30.30 -8.38 4.13
N CYS A 559 29.28 -7.62 3.71
CA CYS A 559 27.89 -8.06 3.72
C CYS A 559 27.70 -9.32 2.88
N ARG A 560 28.27 -9.36 1.67
CA ARG A 560 28.18 -10.53 0.78
C ARG A 560 28.91 -11.75 1.36
N LEU A 561 30.05 -11.54 2.02
CA LEU A 561 30.78 -12.60 2.71
C LEU A 561 29.98 -13.17 3.89
N CYS A 562 29.39 -12.30 4.72
CA CYS A 562 28.50 -12.69 5.83
C CYS A 562 27.28 -13.45 5.32
N GLN A 563 26.61 -12.93 4.29
CA GLN A 563 25.46 -13.56 3.65
C GLN A 563 25.77 -14.97 3.17
N SER A 564 26.92 -15.15 2.49
CA SER A 564 27.36 -16.46 1.98
C SER A 564 27.68 -17.45 3.11
N LEU A 565 28.30 -16.99 4.20
CA LEU A 565 28.58 -17.82 5.38
C LEU A 565 27.30 -18.28 6.11
N VAL A 566 26.31 -17.40 6.23
CA VAL A 566 25.03 -17.69 6.90
C VAL A 566 24.17 -18.60 6.03
N TYR A 567 23.95 -18.26 4.76
CA TYR A 567 23.14 -19.08 3.86
C TYR A 567 23.77 -20.43 3.58
N GLY A 568 25.09 -20.54 3.47
CA GLY A 568 25.76 -21.83 3.34
C GLY A 568 25.40 -22.77 4.51
N ARG A 569 25.51 -22.29 5.75
CA ARG A 569 25.16 -23.07 6.95
C ARG A 569 23.68 -23.40 7.06
N HIS A 570 22.80 -22.49 6.64
CA HIS A 570 21.35 -22.72 6.61
C HIS A 570 20.98 -23.77 5.55
N ASN A 571 21.53 -23.65 4.34
CA ASN A 571 21.18 -24.51 3.21
C ASN A 571 21.71 -25.94 3.37
N VAL A 572 22.82 -26.15 4.10
CA VAL A 572 23.29 -27.51 4.45
C VAL A 572 22.28 -28.26 5.33
N LYS A 573 21.51 -27.56 6.17
CA LYS A 573 20.44 -28.20 6.97
C LYS A 573 19.29 -28.69 6.09
N LYS A 574 19.06 -28.04 4.95
CA LYS A 574 17.99 -28.38 4.00
C LYS A 574 18.45 -29.41 2.96
N ASN A 575 19.72 -29.32 2.52
CA ASN A 575 20.30 -30.14 1.45
C ASN A 575 21.65 -30.72 1.89
N PRO A 576 21.66 -31.72 2.79
CA PRO A 576 22.89 -32.25 3.39
C PRO A 576 23.83 -32.92 2.38
N ASP A 577 23.29 -33.47 1.28
CA ASP A 577 24.07 -34.14 0.24
C ASP A 577 24.94 -33.17 -0.57
N ASN A 578 24.60 -31.88 -0.58
CA ASN A 578 25.36 -30.83 -1.27
C ASN A 578 26.29 -30.03 -0.33
N LYS A 579 26.64 -30.60 0.83
CA LYS A 579 27.40 -29.92 1.89
C LYS A 579 28.75 -29.34 1.42
N LYS A 580 29.44 -30.01 0.50
CA LYS A 580 30.76 -29.57 0.02
C LYS A 580 30.68 -28.25 -0.75
N TYR A 581 29.70 -28.11 -1.63
CA TYR A 581 29.45 -26.88 -2.39
C TYR A 581 28.91 -25.77 -1.48
N LEU A 582 27.89 -26.09 -0.67
CA LEU A 582 27.21 -25.12 0.19
C LEU A 582 28.09 -24.56 1.32
N LEU A 583 29.18 -25.25 1.69
CA LEU A 583 30.15 -24.77 2.68
C LEU A 583 31.48 -24.34 2.06
N ALA A 584 31.58 -24.18 0.74
CA ALA A 584 32.81 -23.75 0.07
C ALA A 584 33.36 -22.44 0.67
N THR A 585 32.49 -21.43 0.83
CA THR A 585 32.83 -20.16 1.49
C THR A 585 33.25 -20.33 2.94
N ALA A 586 32.71 -21.31 3.68
CA ALA A 586 33.02 -21.49 5.10
C ALA A 586 34.46 -21.97 5.36
N LYS A 587 35.14 -22.53 4.36
CA LYS A 587 36.53 -23.03 4.45
C LYS A 587 37.51 -21.89 4.76
N ASN A 588 37.42 -20.79 4.02
CA ASN A 588 38.33 -19.64 4.12
C ASN A 588 37.65 -18.35 4.58
N GLY A 589 36.32 -18.25 4.42
CA GLY A 589 35.55 -17.02 4.60
C GLY A 589 35.49 -16.50 6.03
N THR A 590 35.46 -17.35 7.06
CA THR A 590 35.53 -16.87 8.46
C THR A 590 36.86 -16.17 8.75
N ARG A 591 37.98 -16.74 8.29
CA ARG A 591 39.31 -16.15 8.46
C ARG A 591 39.44 -14.84 7.68
N LEU A 592 38.90 -14.80 6.46
CA LEU A 592 38.91 -13.62 5.61
C LEU A 592 38.06 -12.49 6.24
N LEU A 593 36.87 -12.82 6.75
CA LEU A 593 35.99 -11.87 7.43
C LEU A 593 36.68 -11.23 8.64
N THR A 594 37.29 -12.05 9.50
CA THR A 594 38.06 -11.56 10.66
C THR A 594 39.21 -10.65 10.22
N LYS A 595 39.97 -11.05 9.20
CA LYS A 595 41.10 -10.26 8.69
C LYS A 595 40.68 -8.91 8.12
N LEU A 596 39.60 -8.86 7.33
CA LEU A 596 39.08 -7.61 6.77
C LEU A 596 38.52 -6.70 7.87
N TRP A 597 37.86 -7.27 8.87
CA TRP A 597 37.35 -6.54 10.02
C TRP A 597 38.47 -5.92 10.88
N GLU A 598 39.53 -6.68 11.14
CA GLU A 598 40.69 -6.21 11.92
C GLU A 598 41.49 -5.10 11.22
N LEU A 599 41.64 -5.18 9.89
CA LEU A 599 42.31 -4.14 9.11
C LEU A 599 41.47 -2.86 9.03
N GLY A 600 40.14 -2.99 8.97
CA GLY A 600 39.20 -1.89 8.91
C GLY A 600 39.12 -1.21 7.53
N LYS A 601 38.00 -0.51 7.32
CA LYS A 601 37.62 0.13 6.04
C LYS A 601 38.76 0.93 5.40
N LYS A 602 39.34 1.87 6.17
CA LYS A 602 40.36 2.81 5.66
C LYS A 602 41.59 2.11 5.09
N GLU A 603 42.09 1.07 5.75
CA GLU A 603 43.33 0.41 5.33
C GLU A 603 43.09 -0.52 4.13
N VAL A 604 41.93 -1.17 4.08
CA VAL A 604 41.54 -2.02 2.95
C VAL A 604 41.26 -1.18 1.70
N GLU A 605 40.52 -0.10 1.83
CA GLU A 605 40.24 0.82 0.72
C GLU A 605 41.51 1.52 0.23
N ARG A 606 42.38 1.98 1.15
CA ARG A 606 43.69 2.53 0.78
C ARG A 606 44.43 1.56 -0.11
N LYS A 607 44.47 0.27 0.25
CA LYS A 607 45.14 -0.75 -0.55
C LYS A 607 44.43 -0.97 -1.90
N TRP A 608 43.11 -1.22 -1.90
CA TRP A 608 42.35 -1.47 -3.13
C TRP A 608 42.45 -0.32 -4.14
N PHE A 609 42.25 0.93 -3.70
CA PHE A 609 42.30 2.07 -4.61
C PHE A 609 43.74 2.49 -4.97
N THR A 610 44.72 2.30 -4.07
CA THR A 610 46.13 2.53 -4.43
C THR A 610 46.59 1.49 -5.46
N ASP A 611 46.32 0.20 -5.23
CA ASP A 611 46.73 -0.86 -6.14
C ASP A 611 45.98 -0.72 -7.49
N ALA A 612 44.67 -0.39 -7.49
CA ALA A 612 43.95 -0.10 -8.73
C ALA A 612 44.60 1.03 -9.55
N SER A 613 45.11 2.07 -8.88
CA SER A 613 45.85 3.16 -9.52
C SER A 613 47.24 2.79 -10.04
N THR A 614 47.78 1.62 -9.66
CA THR A 614 49.05 1.10 -10.21
C THR A 614 48.86 0.35 -11.52
N TYR A 615 47.64 -0.13 -11.80
CA TYR A 615 47.28 -0.79 -13.05
C TYR A 615 46.80 0.21 -14.13
N SER A 616 46.52 1.47 -13.76
CA SER A 616 46.00 2.51 -14.67
C SER A 616 47.06 3.18 -15.57
N TYR A 617 48.16 2.49 -15.89
CA TYR A 617 49.12 2.88 -16.92
C TYR A 617 49.37 1.73 -17.92
N ASN A 618 48.50 1.65 -18.93
CA ASN A 618 48.82 1.64 -20.36
C ASN A 618 47.54 1.44 -21.18
#